data_AF-A0A961IUT4-F1
#
_entry.id   AF-A0A961IUT4-F1
#
_cell.length_a   1.000
_cell.length_b   1.000
_cell.length_c   1.000
_cell.angle_alpha   90.00
_cell.angle_beta   90.00
_cell.angle_gamma   90.00
#
_symmetry.space_group_name_H-M   'P 1'
#
loop_
_entity.id
_entity.type
_entity.pdbx_description
1 polymer ?
#
loop_
_entity_poly.entity_id
_entity_poly.type
_entity_poly.pdbx_seq_one_letter_code
_entity_poly.pdbx_strand_id
1 'polypeptide(L)' 'MPVIDISKAPLKTGSIYPAPYAAEMAGRSSLRLGQAGGLTQFGANLVILAPGAKSSLRHWHLNE' A
#
# COMPACT_ATOMS: atom_id res chain seq x y z
N MET A 1 -3.46 16.86 15.19
CA MET A 1 -3.26 16.23 13.87
C MET A 1 -4.30 16.82 12.93
N PRO A 2 -3.92 17.51 11.84
CA PRO A 2 -4.89 17.96 10.84
C PRO A 2 -5.58 16.75 10.19
N VAL A 3 -6.80 16.93 9.69
CA VAL A 3 -7.49 15.90 8.91
C VAL A 3 -6.75 15.70 7.59
N ILE A 4 -6.43 14.44 7.26
CA ILE A 4 -5.73 14.09 6.01
C ILE A 4 -6.72 14.18 4.84
N ASP A 5 -6.37 14.95 3.83
CA ASP A 5 -7.08 14.97 2.54
C ASP A 5 -6.71 13.73 1.72
N ILE A 6 -7.55 12.69 1.83
CA ILE A 6 -7.33 11.38 1.18
C ILE A 6 -7.24 11.52 -0.35
N SER A 7 -7.93 12.50 -0.93
CA SER A 7 -7.95 12.70 -2.40
C SER A 7 -6.59 13.13 -2.96
N LYS A 8 -5.72 13.70 -2.12
CA LYS A 8 -4.37 14.14 -2.49
C LYS A 8 -3.29 13.14 -2.10
N ALA A 9 -3.64 12.05 -1.44
CA ALA A 9 -2.67 11.04 -1.03
C ALA A 9 -2.06 10.34 -2.26
N PRO A 10 -0.74 10.08 -2.29
CA PRO A 10 -0.11 9.41 -3.42
C PRO A 10 -0.71 8.02 -3.66
N LEU A 11 -1.21 7.79 -4.88
CA LEU A 11 -1.68 6.48 -5.33
C LEU A 11 -0.50 5.63 -5.81
N LYS A 12 -0.42 4.40 -5.33
CA LYS A 12 0.53 3.38 -5.77
C LYS A 12 -0.20 2.13 -6.25
N THR A 13 0.15 1.68 -7.44
CA THR A 13 -0.27 0.41 -8.05
C THR A 13 0.97 -0.47 -8.32
N GLY A 14 0.74 -1.75 -8.63
CA GLY A 14 1.82 -2.71 -8.88
C GLY A 14 2.52 -3.22 -7.62
N SER A 15 3.68 -3.83 -7.80
CA SER A 15 4.47 -4.44 -6.73
C SER A 15 5.96 -4.37 -7.00
N ILE A 16 6.74 -4.44 -5.92
CA ILE A 16 8.19 -4.58 -5.95
C ILE A 16 8.65 -6.04 -5.98
N TYR A 17 7.73 -7.01 -5.86
CA TYR A 17 8.08 -8.41 -6.04
C TYR A 17 8.70 -8.63 -7.43
N PRO A 18 9.68 -9.52 -7.59
CA PRO A 18 10.23 -9.84 -8.90
C PRO A 18 9.19 -10.58 -9.75
N ALA A 19 9.41 -10.62 -11.07
CA ALA A 19 8.63 -11.50 -11.94
C ALA A 19 8.85 -12.97 -11.57
N PRO A 20 7.81 -13.84 -11.65
CA PRO A 20 6.45 -13.54 -12.09
C PRO A 20 5.53 -12.97 -10.99
N TYR A 21 5.98 -12.97 -9.72
CA TYR A 21 5.17 -12.68 -8.54
C TYR A 21 4.57 -11.25 -8.51
N ALA A 22 5.19 -10.29 -9.20
CA ALA A 22 4.61 -8.95 -9.39
C ALA A 22 3.18 -9.00 -9.95
N ALA A 23 2.92 -9.93 -10.89
CA ALA A 23 1.64 -10.06 -11.57
C ALA A 23 0.52 -10.51 -10.61
N GLU A 24 0.85 -11.20 -9.52
CA GLU A 24 -0.15 -11.62 -8.52
C GLU A 24 -0.76 -10.45 -7.74
N MET A 25 -0.12 -9.28 -7.77
CA MET A 25 -0.63 -8.07 -7.13
C MET A 25 -1.53 -7.24 -8.09
N ALA A 26 -1.90 -7.81 -9.24
CA ALA A 26 -2.91 -7.20 -10.12
C ALA A 26 -4.20 -6.90 -9.33
N GLY A 27 -4.78 -5.72 -9.56
CA GLY A 27 -5.98 -5.27 -8.87
C GLY A 27 -5.76 -4.71 -7.45
N ARG A 28 -4.52 -4.71 -6.93
CA ARG A 28 -4.15 -4.02 -5.69
C ARG A 28 -3.74 -2.58 -5.97
N SER A 29 -4.25 -1.64 -5.18
CA SER A 29 -3.79 -0.26 -5.11
C SER A 29 -3.66 0.22 -3.67
N SER A 30 -2.92 1.30 -3.43
CA SER A 30 -2.77 1.88 -2.10
C SER A 30 -2.61 3.40 -2.13
N LEU A 31 -3.26 4.08 -1.19
CA LEU A 31 -3.03 5.50 -0.90
C LEU A 31 -2.07 5.64 0.29
N ARG A 32 -1.00 6.41 0.12
CA ARG A 32 0.06 6.61 1.14
C ARG A 32 -0.33 7.69 2.14
N LEU A 33 -1.29 7.37 3.03
CA LEU A 33 -1.84 8.33 4.01
C LEU A 33 -0.77 8.88 4.97
N GLY A 34 0.16 8.04 5.43
CA GLY A 34 1.25 8.48 6.29
C GLY A 34 2.12 9.53 5.61
N GLN A 35 2.43 9.34 4.33
CA GLN A 35 3.15 10.32 3.53
C GLN A 35 2.35 11.62 3.35
N ALA A 36 1.05 11.52 3.05
CA ALA A 36 0.17 12.68 2.94
C ALA A 36 0.04 13.46 4.25
N GLY A 37 0.13 12.78 5.40
CA GLY A 37 0.11 13.36 6.74
C GLY A 37 1.48 13.76 7.29
N GLY A 38 2.58 13.59 6.54
CA GLY A 38 3.94 13.92 6.98
C GLY A 38 4.52 13.00 8.06
N LEU A 39 4.00 11.79 8.23
CA LEU A 39 4.49 10.81 9.20
C LEU A 39 5.80 10.18 8.72
N THR A 40 6.76 10.03 9.64
CA THR A 40 8.10 9.47 9.35
C THR A 40 8.48 8.26 10.20
N GLN A 41 7.80 8.03 11.33
CA GLN A 41 8.11 6.93 12.24
C GLN A 41 7.52 5.58 11.77
N PHE A 42 6.40 5.62 11.05
CA PHE A 42 5.75 4.45 10.51
C PHE A 42 4.96 4.78 9.25
N GLY A 43 4.67 3.77 8.44
CA GLY A 43 3.82 3.89 7.26
C GLY A 43 2.35 3.65 7.60
N ALA A 44 1.46 4.52 7.13
CA ALA A 44 0.01 4.30 7.13
C ALA A 44 -0.50 4.28 5.68
N ASN A 45 -1.20 3.20 5.29
CA ASN A 45 -1.70 3.03 3.93
C ASN A 45 -3.17 2.62 3.94
N LEU A 46 -3.98 3.21 3.06
CA LEU A 46 -5.27 2.65 2.70
C LEU A 46 -5.06 1.72 1.50
N VAL A 47 -5.15 0.41 1.72
CA VAL A 47 -5.01 -0.60 0.65
C VAL A 47 -6.40 -0.95 0.12
N ILE A 48 -6.57 -0.89 -1.20
CA ILE A 48 -7.82 -1.16 -1.89
C ILE A 48 -7.60 -2.36 -2.81
N LEU A 49 -8.47 -3.36 -2.69
CA LEU A 49 -8.41 -4.61 -3.44
C LEU A 49 -9.62 -4.70 -4.36
N ALA A 50 -9.37 -4.83 -5.66
CA ALA A 50 -10.40 -5.28 -6.60
C ALA A 50 -10.83 -6.73 -6.25
N PRO A 51 -12.02 -7.18 -6.71
CA PRO A 51 -12.43 -8.57 -6.54
C PRO A 51 -11.35 -9.56 -7.00
N GLY A 52 -10.97 -10.49 -6.13
CA GLY A 52 -9.92 -11.49 -6.39
C GLY A 52 -8.47 -11.03 -6.17
N ALA A 53 -8.22 -9.74 -5.90
CA ALA A 53 -6.87 -9.25 -5.63
C ALA A 53 -6.36 -9.64 -4.23
N LYS A 54 -5.04 -9.57 -4.04
CA LYS A 54 -4.35 -9.90 -2.79
C LYS A 54 -3.69 -8.66 -2.19
N SER A 55 -3.62 -8.57 -0.86
CA SER A 55 -2.90 -7.50 -0.15
C SER A 55 -1.38 -7.67 -0.24
N SER A 56 -0.89 -8.92 -0.24
CA SER A 56 0.51 -9.32 -0.33
C SER A 56 0.60 -10.82 -0.66
N LEU A 57 1.81 -11.32 -0.93
CA LEU A 57 2.08 -12.74 -0.75
C LEU A 57 2.21 -13.05 0.74
N ARG A 58 1.82 -14.25 1.17
CA ARG A 58 1.83 -14.65 2.58
C ARG A 58 3.24 -14.52 3.17
N HIS A 59 3.38 -13.70 4.20
CA HIS A 59 4.65 -13.42 4.87
C HIS A 59 4.43 -13.00 6.33
N TRP A 60 5.53 -12.77 7.04
CA TRP A 60 5.58 -12.21 8.38
C TRP A 60 6.80 -11.29 8.48
N HIS A 61 6.74 -10.32 9.39
CA HIS A 61 7.86 -9.45 9.72
C HIS A 61 8.56 -9.99 10.98
N LEU A 62 9.88 -10.10 10.94
CA LEU A 62 10.68 -10.54 12.10
C LEU A 62 11.07 -9.37 13.01
N ASN A 63 11.41 -8.22 12.42
CA ASN A 63 11.74 -6.98 13.12
C ASN A 63 10.97 -5.84 12.43
N GLU A 64 10.26 -5.03 13.21
CA GLU A 64 9.43 -3.91 12.74
C GLU A 64 9.95 -2.58 13.28
#